data_AF-A0A5R2N4G7-F1
#
_entry.id   AF-A0A5R2N4G7-F1
#
_cell.length_a   1.000
_cell.length_b   1.000
_cell.length_c   1.000
_cell.angle_alpha   90.00
_cell.angle_beta   90.00
_cell.angle_gamma   90.00
#
_symmetry.space_group_name_H-M   'P 1'
#
loop_
_entity.id
_entity.type
_entity.pdbx_description
1 polymer ?
#
loop_
_entity_poly.entity_id
_entity_poly.type
_entity_poly.pdbx_seq_one_letter_code
_entity_poly.pdbx_strand_id
1 'polypeptide(L)'
;MRLDCFQKLEALIDSADADGIEEANALLRRFKDRSEQTTRAIDEFMLDFKTLVFVVETGVEGFQKPIRKLARARLAKLKYLVNVPA
;
A
#
# COMPACT_ATOMS: atom_id res chain seq x y z
N MET A 1 -9.01 7.36 -12.78
CA MET A 1 -8.31 6.30 -13.55
C MET A 1 -7.44 5.45 -12.62
N ARG A 2 -6.84 4.32 -13.07
CA ARG A 2 -5.96 3.48 -12.20
C ARG A 2 -4.74 4.26 -11.72
N LEU A 3 -4.21 5.17 -12.53
CA LEU A 3 -3.09 6.04 -12.17
C LEU A 3 -3.40 6.87 -10.92
N ASP A 4 -4.57 7.50 -10.87
CA ASP A 4 -5.03 8.30 -9.71
C ASP A 4 -5.12 7.46 -8.43
N CYS A 5 -5.43 6.16 -8.53
CA CYS A 5 -5.49 5.27 -7.37
C CYS A 5 -4.11 5.02 -6.76
N PHE A 6 -3.09 4.79 -7.60
CA PHE A 6 -1.73 4.55 -7.13
C PHE A 6 -1.08 5.83 -6.59
N GLN A 7 -1.36 6.98 -7.18
CA GLN A 7 -0.91 8.27 -6.65
C GLN A 7 -1.51 8.55 -5.26
N LYS A 8 -2.78 8.22 -5.04
CA LYS A 8 -3.39 8.30 -3.70
C LYS A 8 -2.74 7.35 -2.70
N LEU A 9 -2.47 6.10 -3.10
CA LEU A 9 -1.77 5.15 -2.24
C LEU A 9 -0.33 5.60 -1.90
N GLU A 10 0.36 6.24 -2.85
CA GLU A 10 1.68 6.86 -2.59
C GLU A 10 1.57 8.00 -1.56
N ALA A 11 0.55 8.85 -1.67
CA ALA A 11 0.30 9.91 -0.68
C ALA A 11 -0.01 9.37 0.71
N LEU A 12 -0.78 8.28 0.81
CA LEU A 12 -1.05 7.60 2.09
C LEU A 12 0.22 7.01 2.72
N ILE A 13 1.17 6.53 1.92
CA ILE A 13 2.48 6.08 2.41
C ILE A 13 3.33 7.26 2.92
N ASP A 14 3.17 8.43 2.32
CA ASP A 14 3.89 9.63 2.73
C ASP A 14 3.36 10.15 4.08
N SER A 15 2.03 10.25 4.23
CA SER A 15 1.39 10.69 5.48
C SER A 15 1.48 9.64 6.58
N ALA A 16 1.25 8.37 6.25
CA ALA A 16 1.24 7.23 7.18
C ALA A 16 0.35 7.47 8.41
N ASP A 17 -0.83 8.05 8.18
CA ASP A 17 -1.85 8.30 9.19
C ASP A 17 -2.72 7.06 9.48
N ALA A 18 -3.34 7.04 10.67
CA ALA A 18 -4.25 5.99 11.11
C ALA A 18 -5.43 5.80 10.15
N ASP A 19 -6.02 6.93 9.75
CA ASP A 19 -7.20 6.99 8.87
C ASP A 19 -6.90 6.46 7.46
N GLY A 20 -5.63 6.49 7.04
CA GLY A 20 -5.18 6.02 5.74
C GLY A 20 -5.37 4.53 5.51
N ILE A 21 -5.47 3.70 6.55
CA ILE A 21 -5.68 2.24 6.41
C ILE A 21 -7.03 1.94 5.76
N GLU A 22 -8.08 2.66 6.15
CA GLU A 22 -9.43 2.45 5.63
C GLU A 22 -9.55 2.98 4.21
N GLU A 23 -8.96 4.14 3.93
CA GLU A 23 -8.88 4.68 2.56
C GLU A 23 -8.10 3.74 1.63
N ALA A 24 -6.95 3.22 2.06
CA ALA A 24 -6.17 2.27 1.29
C ALA A 24 -6.98 0.99 0.96
N ASN A 25 -7.71 0.44 1.93
CA ASN A 25 -8.60 -0.70 1.71
C ASN A 25 -9.69 -0.38 0.68
N ALA A 26 -10.33 0.78 0.79
CA ALA A 26 -11.38 1.21 -0.12
C ALA A 26 -10.86 1.37 -1.56
N LEU A 27 -9.67 1.96 -1.71
CA LEU A 27 -8.99 2.09 -3.00
C LEU A 27 -8.67 0.73 -3.63
N LEU A 28 -8.18 -0.22 -2.82
CA LEU A 28 -7.71 -1.53 -3.27
C LEU A 28 -8.82 -2.55 -3.52
N ARG A 29 -10.03 -2.34 -2.97
CA ARG A 29 -11.18 -3.25 -3.14
C ARG A 29 -11.47 -3.57 -4.62
N ARG A 30 -11.24 -2.62 -5.52
CA ARG A 30 -11.43 -2.78 -6.98
C ARG A 30 -10.49 -3.81 -7.64
N PHE A 31 -9.47 -4.28 -6.93
CA PHE A 31 -8.45 -5.21 -7.44
C PHE A 31 -8.48 -6.58 -6.75
N LYS A 32 -9.23 -6.75 -5.65
CA LYS A 32 -9.20 -7.98 -4.83
C LYS A 32 -9.62 -9.26 -5.55
N ASP A 33 -10.50 -9.15 -6.54
CA ASP A 33 -11.09 -10.31 -7.23
C ASP A 33 -10.42 -10.62 -8.59
N ARG A 34 -9.28 -10.00 -8.90
CA ARG A 34 -8.63 -10.16 -10.21
C ARG A 34 -7.87 -11.47 -10.37
N SER A 35 -7.15 -11.89 -9.33
CA SER A 35 -6.42 -13.15 -9.26
C SER A 35 -5.92 -13.37 -7.84
N GLU A 36 -5.68 -14.62 -7.45
CA GLU A 36 -5.07 -14.96 -6.16
C GLU A 36 -3.73 -14.24 -5.95
N GLN A 37 -2.92 -14.13 -7.01
CA GLN A 37 -1.66 -13.39 -6.97
C GLN A 37 -1.87 -11.90 -6.67
N THR A 38 -2.92 -11.29 -7.21
CA THR A 38 -3.28 -9.90 -6.93
C THR A 38 -3.77 -9.74 -5.50
N THR A 39 -4.64 -10.65 -5.03
CA THR A 39 -5.13 -10.67 -3.64
C THR A 39 -3.96 -10.74 -2.66
N ARG A 40 -3.03 -11.67 -2.88
CA ARG A 40 -1.82 -11.81 -2.06
C ARG A 40 -0.94 -10.56 -2.09
N ALA A 41 -0.77 -9.93 -3.27
CA ALA A 41 0.00 -8.70 -3.37
C ALA A 41 -0.66 -7.52 -2.63
N ILE A 42 -1.99 -7.46 -2.60
CA ILE A 42 -2.76 -6.50 -1.80
C ILE A 42 -2.53 -6.76 -0.30
N ASP A 43 -2.63 -8.01 0.14
CA ASP A 43 -2.43 -8.36 1.55
C ASP A 43 -1.00 -8.07 2.02
N GLU A 44 0.01 -8.39 1.21
CA GLU A 44 1.42 -8.06 1.46
C GLU A 44 1.62 -6.54 1.56
N PHE A 45 1.03 -5.76 0.66
CA PHE A 45 1.09 -4.29 0.71
C PHE A 45 0.42 -3.75 1.97
N MET A 46 -0.78 -4.22 2.30
CA MET A 46 -1.53 -3.75 3.46
C MET A 46 -0.84 -4.09 4.78
N LEU A 47 -0.14 -5.22 4.85
CA LEU A 47 0.68 -5.56 6.02
C LEU A 47 1.79 -4.53 6.22
N ASP A 48 2.61 -4.27 5.19
CA ASP A 48 3.72 -3.31 5.27
C ASP A 48 3.21 -1.88 5.53
N PHE A 49 2.05 -1.51 4.99
CA PHE A 49 1.43 -0.21 5.24
C PHE A 49 0.91 -0.06 6.68
N LYS A 50 0.23 -1.08 7.23
CA LYS A 50 -0.18 -1.07 8.65
C LYS A 50 1.01 -1.01 9.59
N THR A 51 2.10 -1.72 9.27
CA THR A 51 3.35 -1.62 10.02
C THR A 51 3.94 -0.21 9.94
N LEU A 52 3.85 0.46 8.79
CA LEU A 52 4.30 1.85 8.66
C LEU A 52 3.51 2.78 9.57
N VAL A 53 2.18 2.71 9.52
CA VAL A 53 1.27 3.50 10.37
C VAL A 53 1.59 3.26 11.84
N PHE A 54 1.70 2.00 12.26
CA PHE A 54 2.07 1.65 13.63
C PHE A 54 3.41 2.27 14.06
N VAL A 55 4.45 2.19 13.23
CA VAL A 55 5.77 2.76 13.54
C VAL A 55 5.73 4.29 13.64
N VAL A 56 4.91 4.95 12.81
CA VAL A 56 4.72 6.41 12.84
C VAL A 56 3.95 6.83 14.09
N GLU A 57 2.83 6.17 14.39
CA GLU A 57 2.00 6.42 15.58
C GLU A 57 2.77 6.22 16.89
N THR A 58 3.58 5.17 16.96
CA THR A 58 4.37 4.84 18.15
C THR A 58 5.62 5.69 18.29
N GLY A 59 5.97 6.50 17.29
CA GLY A 59 7.16 7.36 17.31
C GLY A 59 8.48 6.58 17.32
N VAL A 60 8.49 5.32 16.86
CA VAL A 60 9.72 4.51 16.87
C VAL A 60 10.68 5.03 15.80
N GLU A 61 11.72 5.73 16.26
CA GLU A 61 12.74 6.32 15.42
C GLU A 61 13.53 5.27 14.62
N GLY A 62 14.06 5.68 13.47
CA GLY A 62 14.92 4.83 12.64
C GLY A 62 14.18 3.83 11.74
N PHE A 63 12.94 3.43 12.06
CA PHE A 63 12.20 2.43 11.26
C PHE A 63 11.28 3.03 10.20
N GLN A 64 10.81 4.28 10.36
CA GLN A 64 9.88 4.90 9.41
C GLN A 64 10.40 4.88 7.96
N LYS A 65 11.65 5.27 7.74
CA LYS A 65 12.25 5.32 6.39
C LYS A 65 12.40 3.93 5.74
N PRO A 66 12.97 2.91 6.43
CA PRO A 66 12.98 1.54 5.94
C PRO A 66 11.59 0.98 5.61
N ILE A 67 10.61 1.13 6.50
CA ILE A 67 9.27 0.58 6.27
C ILE A 67 8.55 1.31 5.11
N ARG A 68 8.72 2.64 5.00
CA ARG A 68 8.21 3.41 3.85
C ARG A 68 8.78 2.89 2.53
N LYS A 69 10.06 2.51 2.50
CA LYS A 69 10.68 1.89 1.32
C LYS A 69 10.06 0.52 0.99
N LEU A 70 9.78 -0.30 2.01
CA LEU A 70 9.13 -1.61 1.83
C LEU A 70 7.71 -1.46 1.28
N ALA A 71 6.88 -0.59 1.88
CA ALA A 71 5.53 -0.33 1.41
C ALA A 71 5.51 0.14 -0.06
N ARG A 72 6.44 1.03 -0.45
CA ARG A 72 6.58 1.46 -1.86
C ARG A 72 6.99 0.32 -2.79
N ALA A 73 7.88 -0.58 -2.36
CA ALA A 73 8.27 -1.74 -3.16
C ALA A 73 7.09 -2.70 -3.39
N ARG A 74 6.28 -2.95 -2.35
CA ARG A 74 5.03 -3.73 -2.48
C ARG A 74 4.01 -3.04 -3.39
N LEU A 75 3.85 -1.72 -3.24
CA LEU A 75 2.95 -0.95 -4.09
C LEU A 75 3.37 -1.00 -5.57
N ALA A 76 4.67 -0.93 -5.86
CA ALA A 76 5.20 -1.08 -7.22
C ALA A 76 4.91 -2.47 -7.80
N LYS A 77 5.09 -3.54 -7.02
CA LYS A 77 4.71 -4.92 -7.41
C LYS A 77 3.21 -5.02 -7.70
N LEU A 78 2.37 -4.45 -6.84
CA LEU A 78 0.93 -4.43 -7.06
C LEU A 78 0.57 -3.65 -8.33
N LYS A 79 1.19 -2.47 -8.54
CA LYS A 79 1.02 -1.65 -9.74
C LYS A 79 1.36 -2.43 -11.00
N TYR A 80 2.42 -3.24 -10.98
CA TYR A 80 2.77 -4.14 -12.07
C TYR A 80 1.67 -5.17 -12.30
N LEU A 81 1.26 -5.92 -11.27
CA LEU A 81 0.26 -6.99 -11.38
C LEU A 81 -1.11 -6.52 -11.90
N VAL A 82 -1.54 -5.30 -11.52
CA VAL A 82 -2.83 -4.76 -11.98
C VAL A 82 -2.75 -4.00 -13.30
N ASN A 83 -1.54 -3.67 -13.78
CA ASN A 83 -1.29 -2.97 -15.04
C ASN A 83 -0.53 -3.82 -16.07
N VAL A 84 -0.60 -5.15 -15.99
CA VAL A 84 -0.24 -6.02 -17.13
C VAL A 84 -1.31 -5.85 -18.22
N PRO A 85 -1.01 -5.32 -19.42
CA PRO A 85 -1.62 -5.86 -20.63
C PRO A 85 -0.96 -7.21 -20.93
N ALA A 86 -1.74 -8.18 -21.41
CA ALA A 86 -1.28 -9.51 -21.81
C ALA A 86 -0.01 -9.46 -22.68
#